data_AF-A0A5K1D4L2-F1
#
_entry.id   AF-A0A5K1D4L2-F1
#
_cell.length_a   1.000
_cell.length_b   1.000
_cell.length_c   1.000
_cell.angle_alpha   90.00
_cell.angle_beta   90.00
_cell.angle_gamma   90.00
#
_symmetry.space_group_name_H-M   'P 1'
#
loop_
_entity.id
_entity.type
_entity.pdbx_description
1 polymer ?
#
loop_
_entity_poly.entity_id
_entity_poly.type
_entity_poly.pdbx_seq_one_letter_code
_entity_poly.pdbx_strand_id
1 'polypeptide(L)' 'NGGKNGVGKLPSFKEYSLEVLGVATSGFSVENIVSEHGEKAPNVVYKGKLADGRRIAVKRFNRVAWPDPKQFL' A
#
# COMPACT_ATOMS: atom_id res chain seq x y z
N ASN A 1 -7.20 -32.98 1.08
CA ASN A 1 -8.43 -32.16 0.91
C ASN A 1 -8.40 -30.98 1.85
N GLY A 2 -7.85 -29.83 1.41
CA GLY A 2 -7.84 -28.58 2.16
C GLY A 2 -8.59 -27.50 1.37
N GLY A 3 -9.60 -26.91 2.00
CA GLY A 3 -10.68 -26.16 1.37
C GLY A 3 -10.23 -24.95 0.53
N LYS A 4 -10.84 -24.84 -0.65
CA LYS A 4 -10.86 -23.63 -1.47
C LYS A 4 -11.75 -22.60 -0.77
N ASN A 5 -11.22 -21.94 0.25
CA ASN A 5 -11.89 -20.80 0.87
C ASN A 5 -11.90 -19.63 -0.14
N GLY A 6 -13.08 -19.39 -0.72
CA GLY A 6 -13.49 -18.24 -1.52
C GLY A 6 -12.39 -17.31 -2.01
N VAL A 7 -11.80 -17.60 -3.17
CA VAL A 7 -11.13 -16.57 -3.96
C VAL A 7 -12.23 -15.71 -4.58
N GLY A 8 -12.86 -14.85 -3.76
CA GLY A 8 -13.61 -13.72 -4.28
C GLY A 8 -12.69 -12.99 -5.25
N LYS A 9 -13.17 -12.76 -6.47
CA LYS A 9 -12.42 -12.19 -7.58
C LYS A 9 -11.54 -11.04 -7.08
N LEU A 10 -10.22 -11.27 -7.00
CA LEU A 10 -9.29 -10.24 -6.60
C LEU A 10 -9.42 -9.07 -7.60
N PRO A 11 -9.35 -7.82 -7.14
CA PRO A 11 -9.34 -6.69 -8.05
C PRO A 11 -8.17 -6.84 -9.02
N SER A 12 -8.40 -6.48 -10.28
CA SER A 12 -7.32 -6.36 -11.24
C SER A 12 -6.30 -5.34 -10.76
N PHE A 13 -5.05 -5.50 -11.20
CA PHE A 13 -4.02 -4.48 -10.98
C PHE A 13 -4.51 -3.11 -11.47
N LYS A 14 -4.21 -2.07 -10.68
CA LYS A 14 -4.69 -0.71 -10.91
C LYS A 14 -3.67 0.29 -10.39
N GLU A 15 -3.45 1.34 -11.16
CA GLU A 15 -2.66 2.49 -10.74
C GLU A 15 -3.50 3.45 -9.88
N TYR A 16 -2.85 4.04 -8.89
CA TYR A 16 -3.45 5.05 -8.01
C TYR A 16 -2.59 6.31 -8.02
N SER A 17 -3.21 7.48 -8.02
CA SER A 17 -2.47 8.73 -7.85
C SER A 17 -1.93 8.84 -6.43
N LEU A 18 -0.83 9.58 -6.27
CA LEU A 18 -0.24 9.85 -4.96
C LEU A 18 -1.24 10.52 -4.01
N GLU A 19 -2.09 11.40 -4.52
CA GLU A 19 -3.14 12.09 -3.77
C GLU A 19 -4.17 11.11 -3.20
N VAL A 20 -4.65 10.15 -4.01
CA VAL A 20 -5.62 9.13 -3.55
C VAL A 20 -5.01 8.29 -2.41
N LEU A 21 -3.74 7.90 -2.55
CA LEU A 21 -3.04 7.16 -1.49
C LEU A 21 -2.79 8.04 -0.26
N GLY A 22 -2.53 9.33 -0.44
CA GLY A 22 -2.40 10.31 0.63
C GLY A 22 -3.67 10.44 1.45
N VAL A 23 -4.82 10.65 0.81
CA VAL A 23 -6.13 10.70 1.49
C VAL A 23 -6.43 9.38 2.20
N ALA A 24 -6.20 8.24 1.54
CA ALA A 24 -6.48 6.92 2.11
C ALA A 24 -5.66 6.59 3.36
N THR A 25 -4.50 7.25 3.55
CA THR A 25 -3.57 7.02 4.66
C THR A 25 -3.49 8.20 5.64
N SER A 26 -4.42 9.16 5.54
CA SER A 26 -4.41 10.40 6.34
C SER A 26 -3.09 11.17 6.22
N GLY A 27 -2.61 11.35 4.99
CA GLY A 27 -1.34 12.03 4.70
C GLY A 27 -0.10 11.22 5.06
N PHE A 28 -0.16 9.89 4.97
CA PHE A 28 0.92 8.99 5.42
C PHE A 28 1.24 9.17 6.92
N SER A 29 0.21 9.33 7.75
CA SER A 29 0.36 9.50 9.21
C SER A 29 1.12 8.34 9.85
N VAL A 30 1.95 8.65 10.85
CA VAL A 30 2.72 7.68 11.63
C VAL A 30 1.84 6.67 12.37
N GLU A 31 0.64 7.06 12.77
CA GLU A 31 -0.36 6.19 13.42
C GLU A 31 -0.89 5.10 12.48
N ASN A 32 -0.72 5.31 11.17
CA ASN A 32 -1.08 4.36 10.15
C ASN A 32 0.06 3.41 9.79
N ILE A 33 1.24 3.51 10.40
CA ILE A 33 2.33 2.57 10.12
C ILE A 33 2.01 1.19 10.71
N VAL A 34 2.20 0.15 9.90
CA VAL A 34 2.03 -1.26 10.30
C VAL A 34 3.31 -2.08 10.18
N SER A 35 4.40 -1.48 9.69
CA SER A 35 5.73 -2.10 9.64
C SER A 35 6.49 -1.93 10.96
N GLU A 36 7.22 -2.98 11.38
CA GLU A 36 7.87 -3.08 12.70
C GLU A 36 8.86 -1.95 13.05
N HIS A 37 9.58 -1.40 12.07
CA HIS A 37 10.62 -0.40 12.30
C HIS A 37 10.16 1.06 12.16
N GLY A 38 8.85 1.30 12.02
CA GLY A 38 8.32 2.66 11.94
C GLY A 38 8.89 3.47 10.77
N GLU A 39 9.01 4.78 10.95
CA GLU A 39 9.56 5.70 9.95
C GLU A 39 11.05 5.50 9.64
N LYS A 40 11.79 4.81 10.51
CA LYS A 40 13.23 4.56 10.33
C LYS A 40 13.50 3.38 9.41
N ALA A 41 12.47 2.66 8.97
CA ALA A 41 12.59 1.56 8.03
C ALA A 41 13.02 2.08 6.64
N PRO A 42 13.83 1.32 5.89
CA PRO A 42 14.15 1.65 4.50
C PRO A 42 12.90 1.69 3.60
N ASN A 43 11.85 0.95 3.98
CA ASN A 43 10.53 0.97 3.38
C ASN A 43 9.47 0.94 4.48
N VAL A 44 8.51 1.84 4.42
CA VAL A 44 7.43 1.95 5.42
C VAL A 44 6.13 1.42 4.82
N VAL A 45 5.38 0.63 5.60
CA VAL A 45 4.04 0.16 5.19
C VAL A 45 2.98 0.87 6.02
N TYR A 46 2.02 1.48 5.34
CA TYR A 46 0.88 2.17 5.95
C TYR A 46 -0.41 1.38 5.73
N LYS A 47 -1.27 1.29 6.76
CA LYS A 47 -2.68 0.92 6.58
C LYS A 47 -3.45 2.12 6.03
N GLY A 48 -4.43 1.85 5.17
CA GLY A 48 -5.30 2.89 4.65
C GLY A 48 -6.68 2.36 4.26
N LYS A 49 -7.58 3.29 3.94
CA LYS A 49 -8.94 3.00 3.47
C LYS A 49 -9.27 3.88 2.27
N LEU A 50 -9.55 3.27 1.13
CA LEU A 50 -10.01 3.96 -0.07
C LEU A 50 -11.43 4.52 0.14
N ALA A 51 -11.84 5.45 -0.73
CA ALA A 51 -13.18 6.07 -0.68
C ALA A 51 -14.32 5.05 -0.83
N ASP A 52 -14.10 3.94 -1.56
CA ASP A 52 -15.06 2.83 -1.69
C ASP A 52 -15.13 1.94 -0.43
N GLY A 53 -14.40 2.30 0.63
CA GLY A 53 -14.36 1.59 1.89
C GLY A 53 -13.34 0.46 1.96
N ARG A 54 -12.63 0.16 0.86
CA ARG A 54 -11.65 -0.92 0.79
C ARG A 54 -10.42 -0.62 1.63
N ARG A 55 -10.04 -1.57 2.49
CA ARG A 55 -8.80 -1.51 3.26
C ARG A 55 -7.61 -1.87 2.38
N ILE A 56 -6.53 -1.12 2.49
CA ILE A 56 -5.31 -1.29 1.72
C ILE A 56 -4.08 -1.23 2.62
N ALA A 57 -2.99 -1.83 2.14
CA ALA A 57 -1.65 -1.60 2.65
C ALA A 57 -0.83 -0.86 1.59
N VAL A 58 -0.22 0.26 1.94
CA VAL A 58 0.59 1.09 1.05
C VAL A 58 2.05 0.94 1.46
N LYS A 59 2.85 0.23 0.65
CA LYS A 59 4.30 0.14 0.83
C LYS A 59 4.96 1.32 0.14
N ARG A 60 5.54 2.23 0.92
CA ARG A 60 6.22 3.43 0.44
C ARG A 60 7.72 3.20 0.43
N PHE A 61 8.29 3.25 -0.77
CA PHE A 61 9.73 3.15 -0.98
C PHE A 61 10.39 4.52 -0.85
N ASN A 62 11.68 4.53 -0.50
CA ASN A 62 12.49 5.74 -0.64
C ASN A 62 12.70 6.07 -2.13
N ARG A 63 13.04 7.33 -2.44
CA ARG A 63 13.23 7.79 -3.84
C ARG A 63 14.34 7.05 -4.58
N VAL A 64 15.29 6.47 -3.86
CA VAL A 64 16.48 5.83 -4.44
C VAL A 64 16.31 4.33 -4.67
N ALA A 65 15.27 3.70 -4.10
CA ALA A 65 15.04 2.26 -4.23
C ALA A 65 14.67 1.86 -5.66
N TRP A 66 14.04 2.76 -6.41
CA TRP A 66 13.57 2.54 -7.77
C TRP A 66 13.89 3.76 -8.64
N PRO A 67 15.15 3.90 -9.09
CA PRO A 67 15.57 5.03 -9.92
C PRO A 67 14.90 5.01 -11.30
N ASP A 68 14.55 3.81 -11.80
CA ASP A 68 13.73 3.64 -13.00
C ASP A 68 12.34 3.07 -12.61
N PRO A 69 11.28 3.89 -12.66
CA PRO A 69 9.93 3.44 -12.34
C PRO A 69 9.39 2.38 -13.32
N LYS A 70 9.99 2.21 -14.51
CA LYS A 70 9.57 1.19 -15.49
C LYS A 70 9.92 -0.24 -15.08
N GLN A 71 10.81 -0.43 -14.12
CA GLN A 71 11.12 -1.77 -13.58
C GLN A 71 9.96 -2.37 -12.76
N PHE A 72 8.93 -1.57 -12.47
CA PHE A 72 7.78 -1.98 -11.68
C PHE A 72 6.60 -2.50 -12.54
N LEU A 73 6.65 -2.32 -13.86
CA LEU A 73 5.60 -2.67 -14.83
C LEU A 73 5.95 -3.92 -15.63
#